data_AF-A0A6N8GDQ6-F1
#
_entry.id   AF-A0A6N8GDQ6-F1
#
_cell.length_a   1.000
_cell.length_b   1.000
_cell.length_c   1.000
_cell.angle_alpha   90.00
_cell.angle_beta   90.00
_cell.angle_gamma   90.00
#
_symmetry.space_group_name_H-M   'P 1'
#
loop_
_entity.id
_entity.type
_entity.pdbx_description
1 polymer ?
#
loop_
_entity_poly.entity_id
_entity_poly.type
_entity_poly.pdbx_seq_one_letter_code
_entity_poly.pdbx_strand_id
1 'polypeptide(L)'
;MDGIVLDAVLVVLVLLFAASGYRQGFIVGIMSFAGFIGGGVLAALGAPSLIQELVTEPGRQALLAVAVVFLCAALGQFGASYLGAVVRNRVTWDSARVVDAMGGAVVSAVSVLLVAWLVGSAVANSAIPVLNNQVQQSRVLHAVDRAMPEVAHTWFSTFRRIVDQSDFPQVFSGLGTGEPAEVQPPDPDVLDTPELRDASQSVVKVLGTAPSCQRRVEGTGFVYADGRIMTNAHVVAGVTQDLRVVTRSGQQLSATVVLYDPQQDIAVLDVDGLELEPLEFETDADKGDDAVVAGFPRNNGFTAVAARIRAEQTAQGPDFYHSQQVSREIYQIRAEVRPGNSGGPLLSPEGEVYGVVFAAATNEEETGYVLTAQEVAANAEQGATASGPVSTQECD
;
A
#
# COMPACT_ATOMS: atom_id res chain seq x y z
N MET A 1 -25.23 4.76 5.95
CA MET A 1 -25.61 5.89 6.82
C MET A 1 -24.75 7.05 6.39
N ASP A 2 -25.40 8.05 5.81
CA ASP A 2 -24.79 9.12 5.01
C ASP A 2 -23.68 9.85 5.79
N GLY A 3 -22.62 10.31 5.10
CA GLY A 3 -21.53 11.16 5.64
C GLY A 3 -21.96 12.49 6.28
N ILE A 4 -23.26 12.71 6.41
CA ILE A 4 -23.92 13.86 7.05
C ILE A 4 -23.48 14.02 8.50
N VAL A 5 -23.22 12.93 9.23
CA VAL A 5 -22.83 13.00 10.64
C VAL A 5 -21.45 13.63 10.78
N LEU A 6 -20.45 13.17 10.01
CA LEU A 6 -19.11 13.75 10.02
C LEU A 6 -19.14 15.21 9.56
N ASP A 7 -19.87 15.52 8.48
CA ASP A 7 -20.00 16.90 7.99
C ASP A 7 -20.61 17.83 9.06
N ALA A 8 -21.65 17.38 9.78
CA ALA A 8 -22.26 18.16 10.86
C ALA A 8 -21.28 18.41 12.02
N VAL A 9 -20.52 17.38 12.42
CA VAL A 9 -19.48 17.52 13.46
C VAL A 9 -18.40 18.51 13.02
N LEU A 10 -17.92 18.41 11.78
CA LEU A 10 -16.90 19.32 11.24
C LEU A 10 -17.39 20.76 11.18
N VAL A 11 -18.63 21.00 10.73
CA VAL A 11 -19.21 22.35 10.71
C VAL A 11 -19.29 22.94 12.12
N VAL A 12 -19.75 22.16 13.10
CA VAL A 12 -19.79 22.60 14.51
C VAL A 12 -18.39 22.91 15.03
N LEU A 13 -17.41 22.04 14.77
CA LEU A 13 -16.02 22.27 15.17
C LEU A 13 -15.45 23.53 14.53
N VAL A 14 -15.66 23.74 13.23
CA VAL A 14 -15.21 24.94 12.52
C VAL A 14 -15.79 26.21 13.14
N LEU A 15 -17.09 26.21 13.48
CA LEU A 15 -17.73 27.36 14.13
C LEU A 15 -17.17 27.62 15.53
N LEU A 16 -16.96 26.57 16.34
CA LEU A 16 -16.38 26.69 17.67
C LEU A 16 -14.95 27.23 17.63
N PHE A 17 -14.13 26.70 16.73
CA PHE A 17 -12.75 27.15 16.58
C PHE A 17 -12.65 28.53 15.93
N ALA A 18 -13.54 28.89 15.01
CA ALA A 18 -13.63 30.25 14.49
C ALA A 18 -13.98 31.25 15.60
N ALA A 19 -14.92 30.91 16.49
CA ALA A 19 -15.28 31.74 17.63
C ALA A 19 -14.12 31.86 18.66
N SER A 20 -13.40 30.76 18.90
CA SER A 20 -12.19 30.77 19.73
C SER A 20 -11.08 31.64 19.10
N GLY A 21 -10.83 31.45 17.80
CA GLY A 21 -9.86 32.19 17.01
C GLY A 21 -10.14 33.69 16.98
N TYR A 22 -11.41 34.07 16.88
CA TYR A 22 -11.84 35.46 16.97
C TYR A 22 -11.40 36.13 18.29
N ARG A 23 -11.46 35.39 19.39
CA ARG A 23 -11.02 35.88 20.71
C ARG A 23 -9.49 35.90 20.83
N GLN A 24 -8.84 34.87 20.32
CA GLN A 24 -7.39 34.67 20.45
C GLN A 24 -6.56 35.56 19.51
N GLY A 25 -7.11 35.95 18.36
CA GLY A 25 -6.41 36.75 17.35
C GLY A 25 -5.58 35.92 16.38
N PHE A 26 -5.26 36.52 15.24
CA PHE A 26 -4.53 35.92 14.13
C PHE A 26 -3.12 35.49 14.51
N ILE A 27 -2.37 36.33 15.23
CA ILE A 27 -0.98 36.05 15.61
C ILE A 27 -0.90 34.80 16.48
N VAL A 28 -1.81 34.69 17.46
CA VAL A 28 -1.89 33.52 18.35
C VAL A 28 -2.39 32.31 17.56
N GLY A 29 -3.36 32.49 16.65
CA GLY A 29 -3.90 31.42 15.81
C GLY A 29 -2.84 30.77 14.92
N ILE A 30 -2.03 31.55 14.20
CA ILE A 30 -0.95 31.00 13.37
C ILE A 30 0.10 30.29 14.21
N MET A 31 0.53 30.90 15.31
CA MET A 31 1.52 30.28 16.19
C MET A 31 1.00 28.97 16.79
N SER A 32 -0.25 28.96 17.26
CA SER A 32 -0.95 27.78 17.74
C SER A 32 -0.94 26.66 16.70
N PHE A 33 -1.32 26.96 15.45
CA PHE A 33 -1.33 25.98 14.37
C PHE A 33 0.06 25.44 14.05
N ALA A 34 1.06 26.32 13.94
CA ALA A 34 2.44 25.93 13.70
C ALA A 34 2.99 25.05 14.83
N GLY A 35 2.67 25.38 16.09
CA GLY A 35 3.04 24.58 17.25
C GLY A 35 2.36 23.21 17.27
N PHE A 36 1.08 23.14 16.90
CA PHE A 36 0.32 21.90 16.81
C PHE A 36 0.94 20.96 15.75
N ILE A 37 1.13 21.46 14.53
CA ILE A 37 1.72 20.68 13.44
C ILE A 37 3.16 20.28 13.78
N GLY A 38 3.98 21.21 14.26
CA GLY A 38 5.37 20.94 14.62
C GLY A 38 5.49 19.89 15.73
N GLY A 39 4.68 19.99 16.78
CA GLY A 39 4.65 19.02 17.88
C GLY A 39 4.20 17.63 17.42
N GLY A 40 3.17 17.56 16.56
CA GLY A 40 2.67 16.31 15.99
C GLY A 40 3.69 15.62 15.09
N VAL A 41 4.33 16.37 14.19
CA VAL A 41 5.34 15.82 13.25
C VAL A 41 6.57 15.30 13.99
N LEU A 42 7.12 16.07 14.95
CA LEU A 42 8.27 15.63 15.73
C LEU A 42 7.97 14.34 16.49
N ALA A 43 6.77 14.23 17.04
CA ALA A 43 6.33 13.01 17.71
C ALA A 43 6.09 11.86 16.74
N ALA A 44 5.48 12.08 15.57
CA ALA A 44 5.25 11.02 14.59
C ALA A 44 6.57 10.41 14.09
N LEU A 45 7.62 11.22 13.94
CA LEU A 45 8.94 10.76 13.52
C LEU A 45 9.74 10.10 14.65
N GLY A 46 9.58 10.55 15.90
CA GLY A 46 10.39 10.08 17.04
C GLY A 46 9.71 9.07 17.96
N ALA A 47 8.38 9.01 18.01
CA ALA A 47 7.65 8.15 18.93
C ALA A 47 7.77 6.64 18.61
N PRO A 48 7.77 6.19 17.33
CA PRO A 48 7.84 4.77 17.03
C PRO A 48 9.09 4.09 17.62
N SER A 49 10.26 4.73 17.52
CA SER A 49 11.52 4.17 18.05
C SER A 49 11.50 4.05 19.57
N LEU A 50 10.92 5.02 20.28
CA LEU A 50 10.82 5.01 21.73
C LEU A 50 9.76 4.00 22.24
N ILE A 51 8.64 3.88 21.54
CA ILE A 51 7.50 3.04 21.95
C ILE A 51 7.79 1.56 21.74
N GLN A 52 8.53 1.21 20.69
CA GLN A 52 8.93 -0.17 20.40
C GLN A 52 9.79 -0.79 21.51
N GLU A 53 10.52 0.02 22.29
CA GLU A 53 11.30 -0.44 23.45
C GLU A 53 10.43 -0.70 24.70
N LEU A 54 9.24 -0.09 24.78
CA LEU A 54 8.40 -0.07 25.98
C LEU A 54 7.22 -1.04 25.93
N VAL A 55 6.67 -1.30 24.74
CA VAL A 55 5.46 -2.11 24.54
C VAL A 55 5.67 -3.03 23.36
N THR A 56 5.40 -4.32 23.51
CA THR A 56 5.55 -5.34 22.44
C THR A 56 4.26 -5.70 21.73
N GLU A 57 3.10 -5.36 22.30
CA GLU A 57 1.78 -5.70 21.76
C GLU A 57 1.31 -4.67 20.72
N PRO A 58 1.06 -5.06 19.44
CA PRO A 58 0.84 -4.11 18.33
C PRO A 58 -0.34 -3.14 18.54
N GLY A 59 -1.46 -3.63 19.07
CA GLY A 59 -2.63 -2.80 19.35
C GLY A 59 -2.36 -1.72 20.42
N ARG A 60 -1.57 -2.07 21.45
CA ARG A 60 -1.18 -1.11 22.50
C ARG A 60 -0.11 -0.14 22.01
N GLN A 61 0.79 -0.57 21.13
CA GLN A 61 1.77 0.30 20.48
C GLN A 61 1.08 1.39 19.66
N ALA A 62 0.10 1.03 18.83
CA ALA A 62 -0.66 1.99 18.02
C ALA A 62 -1.40 3.01 18.89
N LEU A 63 -2.08 2.56 19.95
CA LEU A 63 -2.77 3.44 20.89
C LEU A 63 -1.81 4.39 21.61
N LEU A 64 -0.65 3.89 22.05
CA LEU A 64 0.35 4.72 22.70
C LEU A 64 0.99 5.72 21.73
N ALA A 65 1.22 5.33 20.48
CA ALA A 65 1.76 6.20 19.44
C ALA A 65 0.81 7.36 19.15
N VAL A 66 -0.48 7.06 18.98
CA VAL A 66 -1.53 8.08 18.80
C VAL A 66 -1.58 9.01 20.02
N ALA A 67 -1.54 8.47 21.23
CA ALA A 67 -1.57 9.27 22.46
C ALA A 67 -0.34 10.20 22.58
N VAL A 68 0.86 9.71 22.26
CA VAL A 68 2.09 10.50 22.29
C VAL A 68 2.07 11.60 21.23
N VAL A 69 1.67 11.28 20.00
CA VAL A 69 1.53 12.28 18.92
C VAL A 69 0.55 13.37 19.31
N PHE A 70 -0.61 13.00 19.85
CA PHE A 70 -1.62 13.94 20.30
C PHE A 70 -1.11 14.83 21.46
N LEU A 71 -0.44 14.24 22.46
CA LEU A 71 0.11 14.97 23.59
C LEU A 71 1.17 15.99 23.15
N CYS A 72 2.09 15.57 22.28
CA CYS A 72 3.13 16.45 21.75
C CYS A 72 2.57 17.56 20.88
N ALA A 73 1.57 17.28 20.04
CA ALA A 73 0.86 18.30 19.27
C ALA A 73 0.19 19.33 20.20
N ALA A 74 -0.50 18.87 21.26
CA ALA A 74 -1.14 19.75 22.24
C ALA A 74 -0.14 20.60 23.03
N LEU A 75 1.01 20.04 23.43
CA LEU A 75 2.08 20.76 24.11
C LEU A 75 2.75 21.79 23.20
N GLY A 76 3.03 21.41 21.94
CA GLY A 76 3.58 22.31 20.93
C GLY A 76 2.63 23.47 20.64
N GLN A 77 1.32 23.18 20.51
CA GLN A 77 0.27 24.17 20.38
C GLN A 77 0.28 25.15 21.56
N PHE A 78 0.23 24.64 22.79
CA PHE A 78 0.21 25.47 24.01
C PHE A 78 1.44 26.38 24.11
N GLY A 79 2.63 25.84 23.88
CA GLY A 79 3.88 26.61 23.91
C GLY A 79 3.93 27.71 22.85
N ALA A 80 3.51 27.39 21.62
CA ALA A 80 3.49 28.37 20.54
C ALA A 80 2.39 29.42 20.74
N SER A 81 1.21 29.06 21.25
CA SER A 81 0.16 30.00 21.64
C SER A 81 0.64 30.98 22.71
N TYR A 82 1.40 30.51 23.70
CA TYR A 82 1.99 31.38 24.72
C TYR A 82 2.95 32.41 24.11
N LEU A 83 3.86 31.97 23.24
CA LEU A 83 4.76 32.87 22.51
C LEU A 83 3.99 33.85 21.62
N GLY A 84 2.95 33.37 20.93
CA GLY A 84 2.06 34.20 20.12
C GLY A 84 1.35 35.28 20.94
N ALA A 85 0.93 34.97 22.16
CA ALA A 85 0.30 35.94 23.06
C ALA A 85 1.29 37.02 23.51
N VAL A 86 2.54 36.64 23.79
CA VAL A 86 3.62 37.59 24.10
C VAL A 86 3.88 38.54 22.93
N VAL A 87 3.89 38.03 21.69
CA VAL A 87 4.06 38.85 20.48
C VAL A 87 2.85 39.76 20.27
N ARG A 88 1.62 39.24 20.41
CA ARG A 88 0.37 39.99 20.25
C ARG A 88 0.28 41.19 21.20
N ASN A 89 0.77 41.06 22.44
CA ASN A 89 0.77 42.13 23.43
C ASN A 89 1.65 43.34 23.06
N ARG A 90 2.51 43.23 22.03
CA ARG A 90 3.30 44.36 21.50
C ARG A 90 2.56 45.20 20.46
N VAL A 91 1.39 44.74 19.99
CA VAL A 91 0.58 45.43 18.98
C VAL A 91 -0.48 46.29 19.67
N THR A 92 -0.31 47.61 19.65
CA THR A 92 -1.16 48.55 20.42
C THR A 92 -2.25 49.25 19.62
N TRP A 93 -2.27 49.12 18.29
CA TRP A 93 -3.18 49.85 17.39
C TRP A 93 -4.59 49.23 17.36
N ASP A 94 -5.64 50.03 17.62
CA ASP A 94 -7.00 49.51 17.84
C ASP A 94 -7.66 48.92 16.57
N SER A 95 -7.46 49.54 15.41
CA SER A 95 -7.97 48.99 14.14
C SER A 95 -7.29 47.68 13.75
N ALA A 96 -6.04 47.47 14.18
CA ALA A 96 -5.34 46.20 13.98
C ALA A 96 -5.96 45.07 14.81
N ARG A 97 -6.64 45.36 15.93
CA ARG A 97 -7.27 44.32 16.77
C ARG A 97 -8.51 43.70 16.12
N VAL A 98 -9.28 44.48 15.36
CA VAL A 98 -10.45 43.96 14.63
C VAL A 98 -9.99 43.07 13.47
N VAL A 99 -8.97 43.50 12.73
CA VAL A 99 -8.35 42.70 11.66
C VAL A 99 -7.70 41.43 12.23
N ASP A 100 -7.02 41.52 13.37
CA ASP A 100 -6.44 40.39 14.09
C ASP A 100 -7.52 39.39 14.55
N ALA A 101 -8.65 39.87 15.08
CA ALA A 101 -9.76 39.00 15.48
C ALA A 101 -10.40 38.29 14.29
N MET A 102 -10.72 39.02 13.21
CA MET A 102 -11.27 38.43 12.00
C MET A 102 -10.30 37.43 11.36
N GLY A 103 -9.01 37.79 11.28
CA GLY A 103 -7.96 36.90 10.81
C GLY A 103 -7.80 35.66 11.68
N GLY A 104 -7.91 35.79 13.00
CA GLY A 104 -7.86 34.68 13.94
C GLY A 104 -9.00 33.68 13.75
N ALA A 105 -10.22 34.17 13.46
CA ALA A 105 -11.36 33.32 13.14
C ALA A 105 -11.13 32.51 11.86
N VAL A 106 -10.65 33.18 10.80
CA VAL A 106 -10.35 32.54 9.51
C VAL A 106 -9.24 31.50 9.65
N VAL A 107 -8.12 31.85 10.28
CA VAL A 107 -7.00 30.92 10.48
C VAL A 107 -7.46 29.71 11.27
N SER A 108 -8.21 29.89 12.36
CA SER A 108 -8.66 28.76 13.19
C SER A 108 -9.63 27.84 12.44
N ALA A 109 -10.53 28.39 11.63
CA ALA A 109 -11.42 27.63 10.77
C ALA A 109 -10.62 26.80 9.75
N VAL A 110 -9.68 27.44 9.05
CA VAL A 110 -8.81 26.77 8.07
C VAL A 110 -7.95 25.70 8.73
N SER A 111 -7.34 25.99 9.89
CA SER A 111 -6.53 25.04 10.65
C SER A 111 -7.31 23.79 11.02
N VAL A 112 -8.55 23.92 11.50
CA VAL A 112 -9.40 22.76 11.81
C VAL A 112 -9.73 21.96 10.57
N LEU A 113 -10.04 22.62 9.45
CA LEU A 113 -10.30 21.93 8.18
C LEU A 113 -9.07 21.18 7.67
N LEU A 114 -7.88 21.77 7.77
CA LEU A 114 -6.63 21.13 7.38
C LEU A 114 -6.29 19.92 8.27
N VAL A 115 -6.48 20.04 9.59
CA VAL A 115 -6.26 18.93 10.52
C VAL A 115 -7.31 17.83 10.29
N ALA A 116 -8.57 18.18 10.10
CA ALA A 116 -9.63 17.24 9.79
C ALA A 116 -9.39 16.51 8.46
N TRP A 117 -8.91 17.23 7.45
CA TRP A 117 -8.49 16.65 6.17
C TRP A 117 -7.31 15.69 6.36
N LEU A 118 -6.28 16.08 7.11
CA LEU A 118 -5.12 15.24 7.40
C LEU A 118 -5.49 13.96 8.16
N VAL A 119 -6.36 14.07 9.17
CA VAL A 119 -6.81 12.93 9.96
C VAL A 119 -7.78 12.06 9.15
N GLY A 120 -8.73 12.68 8.45
CA GLY A 120 -9.71 11.98 7.63
C GLY A 120 -9.03 11.17 6.55
N SER A 121 -8.03 11.73 5.92
CA SER A 121 -7.26 11.04 4.89
C SER A 121 -6.44 9.86 5.47
N ALA A 122 -5.89 9.95 6.68
CA ALA A 122 -5.31 8.78 7.36
C ALA A 122 -6.34 7.70 7.70
N VAL A 123 -7.56 8.09 8.07
CA VAL A 123 -8.65 7.18 8.49
C VAL A 123 -9.45 6.61 7.29
N ALA A 124 -9.35 7.24 6.11
CA ALA A 124 -10.03 6.85 4.89
C ALA A 124 -9.75 5.39 4.49
N ASN A 125 -8.57 4.88 4.84
CA ASN A 125 -8.15 3.51 4.55
C ASN A 125 -8.16 2.61 5.80
N SER A 126 -8.79 3.05 6.90
CA SER A 126 -8.82 2.27 8.14
C SER A 126 -9.71 1.02 8.01
N ALA A 127 -9.32 -0.04 8.72
CA ALA A 127 -10.07 -1.31 8.80
C ALA A 127 -11.43 -1.19 9.53
N ILE A 128 -11.84 0.02 9.95
CA ILE A 128 -13.11 0.27 10.64
C ILE A 128 -14.13 0.79 9.60
N PRO A 129 -15.06 -0.06 9.11
CA PRO A 129 -15.92 0.28 7.97
C PRO A 129 -16.81 1.51 8.21
N VAL A 130 -17.21 1.73 9.47
CA VAL A 130 -18.04 2.87 9.88
C VAL A 130 -17.30 4.19 9.69
N LEU A 131 -16.01 4.24 10.04
CA LEU A 131 -15.20 5.46 9.92
C LEU A 131 -14.83 5.73 8.47
N ASN A 132 -14.42 4.68 7.74
CA ASN A 132 -14.11 4.76 6.32
C ASN A 132 -15.30 5.34 5.51
N ASN A 133 -16.49 4.76 5.67
CA ASN A 133 -17.69 5.20 4.95
C ASN A 133 -18.05 6.68 5.23
N GLN A 134 -17.90 7.13 6.48
CA GLN A 134 -18.15 8.52 6.85
C GLN A 134 -17.17 9.50 6.19
N VAL A 135 -15.89 9.13 6.09
CA VAL A 135 -14.88 9.95 5.42
C VAL A 135 -15.11 10.00 3.91
N GLN A 136 -15.32 8.84 3.26
CA GLN A 136 -15.52 8.78 1.80
C GLN A 136 -16.77 9.55 1.34
N GLN A 137 -17.79 9.65 2.19
CA GLN A 137 -19.04 10.35 1.88
C GLN A 137 -19.08 11.81 2.34
N SER A 138 -18.01 12.34 2.98
CA SER A 138 -17.99 13.70 3.53
C SER A 138 -17.82 14.77 2.45
N ARG A 139 -18.79 15.68 2.33
CA ARG A 139 -18.72 16.78 1.37
C ARG A 139 -17.71 17.84 1.79
N VAL A 140 -17.57 18.06 3.10
CA VAL A 140 -16.63 19.05 3.64
C VAL A 140 -15.20 18.63 3.33
N LEU A 141 -14.83 17.38 3.60
CA LEU A 141 -13.48 16.88 3.34
C LEU A 141 -13.15 16.89 1.84
N HIS A 142 -14.08 16.45 0.98
CA HIS A 142 -13.92 16.53 -0.49
C HIS A 142 -13.80 17.96 -1.03
N ALA A 143 -14.41 18.95 -0.36
CA ALA A 143 -14.27 20.35 -0.75
C ALA A 143 -12.90 20.92 -0.34
N VAL A 144 -12.41 20.54 0.84
CA VAL A 144 -11.06 20.90 1.31
C VAL A 144 -10.01 20.26 0.41
N ASP A 145 -10.14 18.96 0.13
CA ASP A 145 -9.22 18.19 -0.71
C ASP A 145 -9.03 18.81 -2.11
N ARG A 146 -10.13 19.20 -2.77
CA ARG A 146 -10.11 19.89 -4.08
C ARG A 146 -9.51 21.29 -4.03
N ALA A 147 -9.50 21.94 -2.87
CA ALA A 147 -8.92 23.27 -2.70
C ALA A 147 -7.42 23.22 -2.36
N MET A 148 -6.87 22.05 -2.05
CA MET A 148 -5.46 21.89 -1.69
C MET A 148 -4.56 21.91 -2.93
N PRO A 149 -3.37 22.54 -2.85
CA PRO A 149 -2.40 22.50 -3.94
C PRO A 149 -1.82 21.09 -4.13
N GLU A 150 -1.45 20.72 -5.36
CA GLU A 150 -0.84 19.42 -5.70
C GLU A 150 0.37 19.06 -4.83
N VAL A 151 1.18 20.06 -4.46
CA VAL A 151 2.35 19.86 -3.59
C VAL A 151 1.96 19.27 -2.22
N ALA A 152 0.78 19.59 -1.71
CA ALA A 152 0.28 19.05 -0.45
C ALA A 152 -0.11 17.57 -0.57
N HIS A 153 -0.69 17.18 -1.71
CA HIS A 153 -1.01 15.77 -2.02
C HIS A 153 0.26 14.94 -2.11
N THR A 154 1.32 15.45 -2.77
CA THR A 154 2.62 14.75 -2.89
C THR A 154 3.33 14.59 -1.56
N TRP A 155 3.35 15.63 -0.73
CA TRP A 155 3.94 15.57 0.61
C TRP A 155 3.22 14.54 1.48
N PHE A 156 1.89 14.51 1.36
CA PHE A 156 1.07 13.65 2.19
C PHE A 156 1.09 12.18 1.74
N SER A 157 1.13 11.89 0.44
CA SER A 157 1.35 10.53 -0.06
C SER A 157 2.73 10.00 0.36
N THR A 158 3.75 10.86 0.38
CA THR A 158 5.08 10.53 0.89
C THR A 158 5.06 10.23 2.40
N PHE A 159 4.35 11.03 3.19
CA PHE A 159 4.19 10.79 4.63
C PHE A 159 3.39 9.50 4.91
N ARG A 160 2.27 9.29 4.21
CA ARG A 160 1.50 8.03 4.32
C ARG A 160 2.37 6.84 3.99
N ARG A 161 3.21 6.88 2.95
CA ARG A 161 4.12 5.75 2.62
C ARG A 161 5.13 5.42 3.74
N ILE A 162 5.50 6.42 4.55
CA ILE A 162 6.40 6.22 5.70
C ILE A 162 5.63 5.63 6.89
N VAL A 163 4.34 5.95 7.02
CA VAL A 163 3.47 5.55 8.15
C VAL A 163 2.75 4.22 7.87
N ASP A 164 2.14 4.10 6.70
CA ASP A 164 1.64 2.86 6.10
C ASP A 164 2.87 2.11 5.55
N GLN A 165 3.52 1.32 6.39
CA GLN A 165 4.40 0.22 5.96
C GLN A 165 3.59 -0.89 5.26
N SER A 166 2.64 -0.51 4.40
CA SER A 166 1.85 -1.44 3.61
C SER A 166 2.59 -1.62 2.30
N ASP A 167 3.45 -2.63 2.25
CA ASP A 167 4.31 -2.96 1.11
C ASP A 167 3.53 -3.51 -0.12
N PHE A 168 2.23 -3.22 -0.22
CA PHE A 168 1.36 -3.58 -1.34
C PHE A 168 0.60 -2.35 -1.85
N PRO A 169 0.54 -2.11 -3.18
CA PRO A 169 -0.20 -0.97 -3.74
C PRO A 169 -1.70 -1.01 -3.38
N GLN A 170 -2.32 0.17 -3.18
CA GLN A 170 -3.68 0.31 -2.60
C GLN A 170 -4.82 -0.24 -3.48
N VAL A 171 -4.52 -0.64 -4.71
CA VAL A 171 -5.45 -1.27 -5.68
C VAL A 171 -6.18 -2.49 -5.15
N PHE A 172 -5.65 -3.14 -4.11
CA PHE A 172 -6.20 -4.39 -3.56
C PHE A 172 -7.31 -4.18 -2.52
N SER A 173 -7.63 -2.94 -2.18
CA SER A 173 -8.63 -2.56 -1.16
C SER A 173 -10.09 -2.92 -1.51
N GLY A 174 -10.33 -3.60 -2.64
CA GLY A 174 -11.67 -4.01 -3.11
C GLY A 174 -11.85 -5.50 -3.39
N LEU A 175 -10.78 -6.31 -3.37
CA LEU A 175 -10.83 -7.72 -3.79
C LEU A 175 -11.43 -8.67 -2.72
N GLY A 176 -11.73 -8.16 -1.53
CA GLY A 176 -12.12 -8.93 -0.34
C GLY A 176 -13.28 -8.33 0.46
N THR A 177 -14.32 -7.79 -0.21
CA THR A 177 -15.50 -7.25 0.50
C THR A 177 -16.48 -8.33 0.99
N GLY A 178 -16.23 -9.61 0.68
CA GLY A 178 -16.96 -10.77 1.23
C GLY A 178 -16.13 -11.51 2.27
N GLU A 179 -16.80 -12.15 3.24
CA GLU A 179 -16.13 -13.08 4.15
C GLU A 179 -15.45 -14.20 3.33
N PRO A 180 -14.17 -14.52 3.59
CA PRO A 180 -13.46 -15.57 2.87
C PRO A 180 -14.21 -16.88 2.99
N ALA A 181 -14.25 -17.63 1.90
CA ALA A 181 -14.75 -18.99 1.97
C ALA A 181 -13.91 -19.78 2.98
N GLU A 182 -14.59 -20.36 3.99
CA GLU A 182 -13.93 -21.19 4.98
C GLU A 182 -13.41 -22.47 4.31
N VAL A 183 -12.13 -22.74 4.54
CA VAL A 183 -11.43 -23.97 4.19
C VAL A 183 -10.54 -24.41 5.34
N GLN A 184 -10.24 -25.71 5.38
CA GLN A 184 -9.31 -26.29 6.34
C GLN A 184 -7.92 -25.63 6.22
N PRO A 185 -7.12 -25.54 7.31
CA PRO A 185 -5.75 -25.02 7.24
C PRO A 185 -4.90 -25.76 6.20
N PRO A 186 -3.96 -25.09 5.50
CA PRO A 186 -3.09 -25.74 4.53
C PRO A 186 -2.36 -26.94 5.11
N ASP A 187 -2.22 -28.00 4.31
CA ASP A 187 -1.46 -29.19 4.71
C ASP A 187 0.05 -28.90 4.59
N PRO A 188 0.84 -28.97 5.68
CA PRO A 188 2.29 -28.72 5.59
C PRO A 188 3.04 -29.82 4.83
N ASP A 189 2.50 -31.03 4.69
CA ASP A 189 3.19 -32.16 4.08
C ASP A 189 3.41 -31.98 2.57
N VAL A 190 2.64 -31.09 1.92
CA VAL A 190 2.81 -30.75 0.50
C VAL A 190 4.13 -30.06 0.20
N LEU A 191 4.83 -29.54 1.22
CA LEU A 191 6.15 -28.93 1.06
C LEU A 191 7.27 -29.96 0.83
N ASP A 192 7.00 -31.25 1.04
CA ASP A 192 8.00 -32.31 1.05
C ASP A 192 7.99 -33.22 -0.20
N THR A 193 7.17 -32.91 -1.22
CA THR A 193 7.12 -33.67 -2.47
C THR A 193 8.41 -33.48 -3.30
N PRO A 194 8.94 -34.54 -3.94
CA PRO A 194 10.05 -34.42 -4.89
C PRO A 194 9.75 -33.44 -6.03
N GLU A 195 8.53 -33.48 -6.55
CA GLU A 195 8.05 -32.70 -7.67
C GLU A 195 8.11 -31.19 -7.35
N LEU A 196 7.62 -30.77 -6.18
CA LEU A 196 7.73 -29.38 -5.73
C LEU A 196 9.19 -28.94 -5.54
N ARG A 197 10.05 -29.82 -5.02
CA ARG A 197 11.48 -29.49 -4.83
C ARG A 197 12.17 -29.22 -6.16
N ASP A 198 11.81 -29.96 -7.21
CA ASP A 198 12.31 -29.75 -8.56
C ASP A 198 11.71 -28.49 -9.20
N ALA A 199 10.37 -28.35 -9.17
CA ALA A 199 9.67 -27.17 -9.70
C ALA A 199 10.14 -25.86 -9.04
N SER A 200 10.38 -25.88 -7.73
CA SER A 200 10.87 -24.70 -7.02
C SER A 200 12.24 -24.20 -7.48
N GLN A 201 13.05 -25.00 -8.19
CA GLN A 201 14.31 -24.53 -8.81
C GLN A 201 14.08 -23.49 -9.90
N SER A 202 12.91 -23.54 -10.55
CA SER A 202 12.51 -22.63 -11.64
C SER A 202 11.90 -21.33 -11.12
N VAL A 203 11.85 -21.13 -9.81
CA VAL A 203 11.44 -19.88 -9.16
C VAL A 203 12.66 -19.00 -8.93
N VAL A 204 12.60 -17.77 -9.42
CA VAL A 204 13.70 -16.81 -9.42
C VAL A 204 13.33 -15.53 -8.69
N LYS A 205 14.35 -14.84 -8.17
CA LYS A 205 14.19 -13.51 -7.59
C LYS A 205 14.38 -12.45 -8.67
N VAL A 206 13.46 -11.52 -8.79
CA VAL A 206 13.55 -10.38 -9.72
C VAL A 206 14.08 -9.17 -8.97
N LEU A 207 15.10 -8.51 -9.51
CA LEU A 207 15.70 -7.30 -8.95
C LEU A 207 15.86 -6.24 -10.02
N GLY A 208 15.68 -4.98 -9.65
CA GLY A 208 15.93 -3.86 -10.57
C GLY A 208 15.97 -2.51 -9.85
N THR A 209 16.30 -1.47 -10.60
CA THR A 209 16.30 -0.09 -10.10
C THR A 209 15.37 0.77 -10.95
N ALA A 210 14.50 1.51 -10.26
CA ALA A 210 13.59 2.50 -10.84
C ALA A 210 13.98 3.90 -10.33
N PRO A 211 14.94 4.60 -10.99
CA PRO A 211 15.48 5.87 -10.51
C PRO A 211 14.44 6.97 -10.41
N SER A 212 13.49 7.04 -11.35
CA SER A 212 12.35 7.97 -11.33
C SER A 212 11.50 7.80 -10.08
N CYS A 213 11.41 6.57 -9.57
CA CYS A 213 10.64 6.21 -8.38
C CYS A 213 11.48 6.25 -7.10
N GLN A 214 12.79 6.55 -7.21
CA GLN A 214 13.76 6.50 -6.10
C GLN A 214 13.73 5.18 -5.31
N ARG A 215 13.40 4.06 -5.99
CA ARG A 215 13.26 2.74 -5.36
C ARG A 215 14.08 1.68 -6.09
N ARG A 216 14.51 0.68 -5.33
CA ARG A 216 14.91 -0.61 -5.86
C ARG A 216 13.69 -1.52 -5.82
N VAL A 217 13.52 -2.30 -6.87
CA VAL A 217 12.42 -3.24 -6.97
C VAL A 217 12.91 -4.63 -6.59
N GLU A 218 12.06 -5.37 -5.91
CA GLU A 218 12.26 -6.77 -5.61
C GLU A 218 10.94 -7.51 -5.71
N GLY A 219 11.00 -8.72 -6.24
CA GLY A 219 9.84 -9.59 -6.37
C GLY A 219 10.27 -11.00 -6.72
N THR A 220 9.27 -11.82 -7.05
CA THR A 220 9.48 -13.18 -7.52
C THR A 220 9.07 -13.27 -8.99
N GLY A 221 9.69 -14.19 -9.71
CA GLY A 221 9.21 -14.67 -11.00
C GLY A 221 9.44 -16.17 -11.12
N PHE A 222 8.92 -16.78 -12.17
CA PHE A 222 9.17 -18.19 -12.47
C PHE A 222 9.33 -18.42 -13.96
N VAL A 223 10.13 -19.43 -14.30
CA VAL A 223 10.33 -19.84 -15.69
C VAL A 223 9.10 -20.59 -16.17
N TYR A 224 8.52 -20.16 -17.28
CA TYR A 224 7.32 -20.78 -17.87
C TYR A 224 7.51 -21.14 -19.36
N ALA A 225 8.60 -20.68 -19.97
CA ALA A 225 9.09 -21.11 -21.28
C ALA A 225 10.60 -20.88 -21.37
N ASP A 226 11.24 -21.38 -22.44
CA ASP A 226 12.69 -21.26 -22.66
C ASP A 226 13.14 -19.79 -22.61
N GLY A 227 14.03 -19.46 -21.66
CA GLY A 227 14.51 -18.10 -21.43
C GLY A 227 13.42 -17.08 -21.06
N ARG A 228 12.23 -17.52 -20.64
CA ARG A 228 11.08 -16.66 -20.35
C ARG A 228 10.63 -16.80 -18.90
N ILE A 229 10.60 -15.66 -18.20
CA ILE A 229 10.13 -15.57 -16.83
C ILE A 229 8.86 -14.72 -16.76
N MET A 230 7.84 -15.24 -16.08
CA MET A 230 6.64 -14.48 -15.75
C MET A 230 6.81 -13.85 -14.36
N THR A 231 6.33 -12.62 -14.21
CA THR A 231 6.25 -11.88 -12.94
C THR A 231 5.08 -10.89 -13.02
N ASN A 232 4.84 -10.12 -11.96
CA ASN A 232 3.84 -9.05 -12.03
C ASN A 232 4.38 -7.78 -12.70
N ALA A 233 3.49 -7.01 -13.34
CA ALA A 233 3.86 -5.74 -13.95
C ALA A 233 4.36 -4.73 -12.91
N HIS A 234 3.70 -4.65 -11.75
CA HIS A 234 4.10 -3.73 -10.67
C HIS A 234 5.51 -4.02 -10.11
N VAL A 235 5.99 -5.26 -10.21
CA VAL A 235 7.36 -5.64 -9.81
C VAL A 235 8.39 -4.92 -10.66
N VAL A 236 8.12 -4.73 -11.96
CA VAL A 236 9.05 -4.11 -12.91
C VAL A 236 8.66 -2.69 -13.34
N ALA A 237 7.56 -2.15 -12.83
CA ALA A 237 7.09 -0.79 -13.13
C ALA A 237 8.18 0.27 -12.88
N GLY A 238 8.41 1.14 -13.87
CA GLY A 238 9.43 2.20 -13.82
C GLY A 238 10.89 1.73 -13.76
N VAL A 239 11.16 0.42 -13.82
CA VAL A 239 12.52 -0.12 -13.82
C VAL A 239 13.20 0.21 -15.15
N THR A 240 14.33 0.90 -15.07
CA THR A 240 15.13 1.32 -16.24
C THR A 240 16.60 0.96 -16.11
N GLN A 241 17.03 0.43 -14.97
CA GLN A 241 18.43 0.12 -14.68
C GLN A 241 18.54 -1.19 -13.88
N ASP A 242 19.64 -1.91 -14.10
CA ASP A 242 20.04 -3.11 -13.34
C ASP A 242 18.96 -4.20 -13.21
N LEU A 243 18.08 -4.34 -14.19
CA LEU A 243 17.09 -5.41 -14.21
C LEU A 243 17.79 -6.76 -14.39
N ARG A 244 17.64 -7.63 -13.40
CA ARG A 244 18.28 -8.95 -13.37
C ARG A 244 17.45 -9.94 -12.59
N VAL A 245 17.64 -11.21 -12.89
CA VAL A 245 17.10 -12.33 -12.11
C VAL A 245 18.19 -13.04 -11.34
N VAL A 246 17.85 -13.56 -10.16
CA VAL A 246 18.74 -14.37 -9.33
C VAL A 246 18.11 -15.74 -9.15
N THR A 247 18.77 -16.78 -9.63
CA THR A 247 18.32 -18.17 -9.50
C THR A 247 18.55 -18.67 -8.07
N ARG A 248 17.97 -19.81 -7.71
CA ARG A 248 18.21 -20.44 -6.40
C ARG A 248 19.65 -20.88 -6.17
N SER A 249 20.43 -21.12 -7.22
CA SER A 249 21.87 -21.38 -7.13
C SER A 249 22.70 -20.11 -6.90
N GLY A 250 22.07 -18.93 -6.96
CA GLY A 250 22.71 -17.63 -6.77
C GLY A 250 23.27 -17.02 -8.06
N GLN A 251 23.06 -17.67 -9.22
CA GLN A 251 23.43 -17.11 -10.52
C GLN A 251 22.62 -15.84 -10.79
N GLN A 252 23.29 -14.78 -11.24
CA GLN A 252 22.65 -13.53 -11.62
C GLN A 252 22.71 -13.37 -13.14
N LEU A 253 21.55 -13.13 -13.75
CA LEU A 253 21.40 -12.99 -15.19
C LEU A 253 20.69 -11.68 -15.50
N SER A 254 21.18 -10.93 -16.48
CA SER A 254 20.50 -9.72 -16.96
C SER A 254 19.16 -10.09 -17.60
N ALA A 255 18.16 -9.26 -17.39
CA ALA A 255 16.81 -9.51 -17.89
C ALA A 255 16.27 -8.30 -18.65
N THR A 256 15.44 -8.56 -19.66
CA THR A 256 14.77 -7.53 -20.47
C THR A 256 13.27 -7.74 -20.40
N VAL A 257 12.49 -6.69 -20.11
CA VAL A 257 11.03 -6.78 -20.20
C VAL A 257 10.62 -6.83 -21.67
N VAL A 258 9.97 -7.90 -22.09
CA VAL A 258 9.48 -8.10 -23.49
C VAL A 258 7.96 -8.05 -23.59
N LEU A 259 7.25 -8.20 -22.48
CA LEU A 259 5.81 -7.97 -22.37
C LEU A 259 5.54 -7.23 -21.07
N TYR A 260 4.64 -6.25 -21.14
CA TYR A 260 4.20 -5.48 -19.98
C TYR A 260 2.71 -5.16 -20.10
N ASP A 261 1.91 -5.80 -19.26
CA ASP A 261 0.46 -5.64 -19.21
C ASP A 261 0.03 -5.11 -17.83
N PRO A 262 -0.20 -3.79 -17.69
CA PRO A 262 -0.63 -3.22 -16.43
C PRO A 262 -2.09 -3.52 -16.09
N GLN A 263 -2.92 -3.89 -17.07
CA GLN A 263 -4.32 -4.23 -16.83
C GLN A 263 -4.41 -5.59 -16.15
N GLN A 264 -3.61 -6.56 -16.58
CA GLN A 264 -3.53 -7.88 -15.93
C GLN A 264 -2.48 -7.98 -14.84
N ASP A 265 -1.69 -6.93 -14.65
CA ASP A 265 -0.56 -6.93 -13.72
C ASP A 265 0.43 -8.07 -14.02
N ILE A 266 0.72 -8.30 -15.30
CA ILE A 266 1.67 -9.32 -15.76
C ILE A 266 2.78 -8.68 -16.59
N ALA A 267 4.00 -9.15 -16.36
CA ALA A 267 5.15 -8.86 -17.21
C ALA A 267 5.89 -10.15 -17.55
N VAL A 268 6.51 -10.17 -18.73
CA VAL A 268 7.40 -11.26 -19.15
C VAL A 268 8.80 -10.71 -19.37
N LEU A 269 9.76 -11.42 -18.79
CA LEU A 269 11.18 -11.14 -18.89
C LEU A 269 11.83 -12.15 -19.84
N ASP A 270 12.66 -11.63 -20.73
CA ASP A 270 13.61 -12.37 -21.56
C ASP A 270 14.97 -12.40 -20.87
N VAL A 271 15.52 -13.59 -20.67
CA VAL A 271 16.75 -13.83 -19.93
C VAL A 271 17.66 -14.78 -20.69
N ASP A 272 18.63 -14.20 -21.40
CA ASP A 272 19.63 -14.96 -22.14
C ASP A 272 20.48 -15.84 -21.20
N GLY A 273 20.65 -17.11 -21.58
CA GLY A 273 21.48 -18.07 -20.83
C GLY A 273 20.85 -18.61 -19.55
N LEU A 274 19.53 -18.50 -19.41
CA LEU A 274 18.77 -19.13 -18.33
C LEU A 274 18.57 -20.63 -18.61
N GLU A 275 19.30 -21.48 -17.89
CA GLU A 275 19.24 -22.94 -18.01
C GLU A 275 18.39 -23.55 -16.88
N LEU A 276 17.08 -23.28 -16.88
CA LEU A 276 16.12 -23.83 -15.93
C LEU A 276 14.93 -24.42 -16.69
N GLU A 277 14.34 -25.50 -16.15
CA GLU A 277 13.19 -26.15 -16.75
C GLU A 277 11.93 -25.27 -16.62
N PRO A 278 11.18 -25.01 -17.70
CA PRO A 278 9.91 -24.32 -17.62
C PRO A 278 8.90 -25.06 -16.74
N LEU A 279 8.13 -24.32 -15.95
CA LEU A 279 6.97 -24.85 -15.25
C LEU A 279 5.76 -24.90 -16.18
N GLU A 280 4.98 -25.97 -16.07
CA GLU A 280 3.73 -26.15 -16.80
C GLU A 280 2.58 -25.49 -16.04
N PHE A 281 1.62 -24.91 -16.76
CA PHE A 281 0.41 -24.35 -16.18
C PHE A 281 -0.66 -25.42 -16.01
N GLU A 282 -1.39 -25.38 -14.89
CA GLU A 282 -2.58 -26.18 -14.63
C GLU A 282 -3.77 -25.23 -14.40
N THR A 283 -4.84 -25.40 -15.18
CA THR A 283 -6.03 -24.56 -15.16
C THR A 283 -7.16 -25.14 -14.32
N ASP A 284 -7.13 -26.44 -14.04
CA ASP A 284 -8.18 -27.20 -13.37
C ASP A 284 -7.92 -27.31 -11.85
N ALA A 285 -7.86 -26.17 -11.16
CA ALA A 285 -7.68 -26.13 -9.71
C ALA A 285 -9.01 -25.78 -9.00
N ASP A 286 -9.37 -26.56 -7.98
CA ASP A 286 -10.65 -26.48 -7.31
C ASP A 286 -10.53 -25.89 -5.89
N LYS A 287 -11.67 -25.42 -5.37
CA LYS A 287 -11.78 -25.04 -3.96
C LYS A 287 -11.41 -26.23 -3.06
N GLY A 288 -10.45 -26.00 -2.17
CA GLY A 288 -9.98 -26.97 -1.19
C GLY A 288 -8.67 -27.64 -1.58
N ASP A 289 -8.21 -27.47 -2.81
CA ASP A 289 -6.96 -28.04 -3.27
C ASP A 289 -5.76 -27.44 -2.53
N ASP A 290 -4.81 -28.31 -2.26
CA ASP A 290 -3.54 -27.93 -1.69
C ASP A 290 -2.68 -27.23 -2.73
N ALA A 291 -1.92 -26.25 -2.27
CA ALA A 291 -1.05 -25.47 -3.12
C ALA A 291 0.16 -24.97 -2.32
N VAL A 292 1.12 -24.35 -3.01
CA VAL A 292 2.31 -23.76 -2.41
C VAL A 292 2.60 -22.40 -3.00
N VAL A 293 2.72 -21.39 -2.13
CA VAL A 293 3.26 -20.09 -2.50
C VAL A 293 4.78 -20.16 -2.45
N ALA A 294 5.44 -20.04 -3.60
CA ALA A 294 6.89 -20.10 -3.72
C ALA A 294 7.46 -18.73 -4.12
N GLY A 295 8.46 -18.22 -3.38
CA GLY A 295 9.04 -16.93 -3.71
C GLY A 295 10.14 -16.42 -2.77
N PHE A 296 10.41 -15.12 -2.85
CA PHE A 296 11.53 -14.44 -2.16
C PHE A 296 11.04 -13.23 -1.32
N PRO A 297 10.35 -13.46 -0.20
CA PRO A 297 9.75 -12.39 0.58
C PRO A 297 10.79 -11.50 1.28
N ARG A 298 10.55 -10.19 1.29
CA ARG A 298 11.31 -9.17 2.04
C ARG A 298 12.83 -9.25 1.86
N ASN A 299 13.28 -9.41 0.62
CA ASN A 299 14.69 -9.57 0.25
C ASN A 299 15.40 -10.80 0.86
N ASN A 300 14.69 -11.73 1.50
CA ASN A 300 15.32 -12.90 2.11
C ASN A 300 15.61 -13.99 1.07
N GLY A 301 16.08 -15.14 1.57
CA GLY A 301 16.21 -16.35 0.75
C GLY A 301 14.86 -16.88 0.30
N PHE A 302 14.91 -17.89 -0.58
CA PHE A 302 13.73 -18.59 -1.07
C PHE A 302 12.88 -19.15 0.08
N THR A 303 11.56 -19.01 -0.04
CA THR A 303 10.56 -19.60 0.86
C THR A 303 9.50 -20.31 0.07
N ALA A 304 9.03 -21.44 0.60
CA ALA A 304 7.82 -22.13 0.17
C ALA A 304 6.85 -22.19 1.35
N VAL A 305 5.60 -21.79 1.14
CA VAL A 305 4.56 -21.73 2.17
C VAL A 305 3.36 -22.52 1.69
N ALA A 306 2.89 -23.46 2.52
CA ALA A 306 1.69 -24.22 2.22
C ALA A 306 0.48 -23.29 2.10
N ALA A 307 -0.34 -23.56 1.09
CA ALA A 307 -1.52 -22.79 0.74
C ALA A 307 -2.70 -23.73 0.48
N ARG A 308 -3.91 -23.19 0.53
CA ARG A 308 -5.12 -23.89 0.11
C ARG A 308 -6.06 -22.97 -0.64
N ILE A 309 -6.62 -23.42 -1.75
CA ILE A 309 -7.56 -22.60 -2.55
C ILE A 309 -8.88 -22.46 -1.78
N ARG A 310 -9.33 -21.21 -1.57
CA ARG A 310 -10.60 -20.88 -0.89
C ARG A 310 -11.76 -20.75 -1.86
N ALA A 311 -11.52 -20.05 -2.97
CA ALA A 311 -12.52 -19.76 -3.97
C ALA A 311 -11.83 -19.30 -5.25
N GLU A 312 -12.45 -19.62 -6.38
CA GLU A 312 -12.23 -18.97 -7.66
C GLU A 312 -13.32 -17.91 -7.84
N GLN A 313 -12.94 -16.70 -8.24
CA GLN A 313 -13.89 -15.62 -8.45
C GLN A 313 -13.39 -14.61 -9.47
N THR A 314 -14.33 -13.98 -10.18
CA THR A 314 -14.05 -12.78 -10.97
C THR A 314 -14.08 -11.57 -10.05
N ALA A 315 -12.93 -10.94 -9.84
CA ALA A 315 -12.81 -9.75 -9.02
C ALA A 315 -12.72 -8.49 -9.88
N GLN A 316 -13.45 -7.45 -9.46
CA GLN A 316 -13.43 -6.14 -10.11
C GLN A 316 -12.71 -5.14 -9.22
N GLY A 317 -11.74 -4.44 -9.78
CA GLY A 317 -10.98 -3.43 -9.08
C GLY A 317 -10.12 -2.61 -10.02
N PRO A 318 -9.46 -1.57 -9.52
CA PRO A 318 -8.56 -0.78 -10.33
C PRO A 318 -7.37 -1.61 -10.86
N ASP A 319 -6.85 -1.23 -12.03
CA ASP A 319 -5.50 -1.62 -12.46
C ASP A 319 -4.45 -1.01 -11.54
N PHE A 320 -3.22 -1.52 -11.50
CA PHE A 320 -2.30 -1.11 -10.43
C PHE A 320 -1.89 0.39 -10.47
N TYR A 321 -2.06 1.05 -11.63
CA TYR A 321 -1.91 2.51 -11.78
C TYR A 321 -3.15 3.33 -11.37
N HIS A 322 -4.24 2.68 -10.94
CA HIS A 322 -5.52 3.31 -10.62
C HIS A 322 -6.11 4.16 -11.78
N SER A 323 -5.77 3.80 -13.02
CA SER A 323 -6.17 4.50 -14.24
C SER A 323 -7.53 4.05 -14.76
N GLN A 324 -7.91 2.79 -14.51
CA GLN A 324 -9.16 2.20 -14.96
C GLN A 324 -9.61 1.03 -14.08
N GLN A 325 -10.89 0.68 -14.17
CA GLN A 325 -11.43 -0.55 -13.57
C GLN A 325 -11.14 -1.74 -14.51
N VAL A 326 -10.69 -2.85 -13.93
CA VAL A 326 -10.44 -4.11 -14.63
C VAL A 326 -11.14 -5.26 -13.91
N SER A 327 -11.34 -6.35 -14.63
CA SER A 327 -11.96 -7.57 -14.16
C SER A 327 -10.96 -8.70 -14.36
N ARG A 328 -10.70 -9.47 -13.30
CA ARG A 328 -9.67 -10.51 -13.28
C ARG A 328 -10.22 -11.77 -12.64
N GLU A 329 -9.97 -12.93 -13.23
CA GLU A 329 -10.19 -14.23 -12.62
C GLU A 329 -9.06 -14.51 -11.63
N ILE A 330 -9.44 -14.70 -10.37
CA ILE A 330 -8.49 -14.89 -9.28
C ILE A 330 -8.88 -16.07 -8.40
N TYR A 331 -7.86 -16.73 -7.85
CA TYR A 331 -8.02 -17.54 -6.66
C TYR A 331 -7.82 -16.67 -5.42
N GLN A 332 -8.75 -16.80 -4.48
CA GLN A 332 -8.49 -16.47 -3.08
C GLN A 332 -7.86 -17.70 -2.43
N ILE A 333 -6.75 -17.55 -1.72
CA ILE A 333 -6.05 -18.65 -1.05
C ILE A 333 -5.94 -18.41 0.45
N ARG A 334 -5.84 -19.50 1.21
CA ARG A 334 -5.41 -19.49 2.60
C ARG A 334 -3.91 -19.72 2.66
N ALA A 335 -3.13 -18.66 2.88
CA ALA A 335 -1.66 -18.74 2.99
C ALA A 335 -1.10 -17.46 3.62
N GLU A 336 0.09 -17.54 4.22
CA GLU A 336 0.84 -16.36 4.64
C GLU A 336 1.58 -15.75 3.44
N VAL A 337 0.91 -14.87 2.69
CA VAL A 337 1.51 -14.14 1.57
C VAL A 337 2.20 -12.88 2.10
N ARG A 338 3.50 -12.74 1.80
CA ARG A 338 4.32 -11.62 2.26
C ARG A 338 4.83 -10.79 1.07
N PRO A 339 5.17 -9.51 1.29
CA PRO A 339 5.81 -8.68 0.27
C PRO A 339 7.05 -9.35 -0.28
N GLY A 340 7.20 -9.34 -1.61
CA GLY A 340 8.24 -10.07 -2.34
C GLY A 340 7.78 -11.42 -2.91
N ASN A 341 6.66 -11.99 -2.44
CA ASN A 341 6.04 -13.15 -3.10
C ASN A 341 5.36 -12.77 -4.43
N SER A 342 5.01 -11.49 -4.63
CA SER A 342 4.39 -11.00 -5.87
C SER A 342 5.19 -11.39 -7.11
N GLY A 343 4.49 -11.89 -8.11
CA GLY A 343 5.01 -12.43 -9.36
C GLY A 343 5.46 -13.89 -9.26
N GLY A 344 5.46 -14.48 -8.05
CA GLY A 344 5.76 -15.89 -7.84
C GLY A 344 4.59 -16.80 -8.18
N PRO A 345 4.86 -18.09 -8.44
CA PRO A 345 3.82 -19.04 -8.77
C PRO A 345 3.08 -19.51 -7.51
N LEU A 346 1.79 -19.78 -7.67
CA LEU A 346 1.04 -20.71 -6.84
C LEU A 346 1.21 -22.11 -7.46
N LEU A 347 1.89 -23.01 -6.78
CA LEU A 347 2.21 -24.35 -7.29
C LEU A 347 1.25 -25.40 -6.76
N SER A 348 0.90 -26.39 -7.58
CA SER A 348 0.33 -27.67 -7.14
C SER A 348 1.39 -28.49 -6.36
N PRO A 349 0.98 -29.50 -5.57
CA PRO A 349 1.92 -30.47 -4.98
C PRO A 349 2.79 -31.19 -6.01
N GLU A 350 2.31 -31.30 -7.25
CA GLU A 350 2.97 -31.86 -8.43
C GLU A 350 3.91 -30.86 -9.14
N GLY A 351 3.96 -29.61 -8.69
CA GLY A 351 4.88 -28.60 -9.22
C GLY A 351 4.37 -27.83 -10.44
N GLU A 352 3.09 -27.97 -10.80
CA GLU A 352 2.42 -27.22 -11.86
C GLU A 352 1.94 -25.86 -11.35
N VAL A 353 1.79 -24.88 -12.23
CA VAL A 353 1.42 -23.50 -11.86
C VAL A 353 -0.09 -23.33 -11.96
N TYR A 354 -0.75 -23.23 -10.80
CA TYR A 354 -2.16 -22.82 -10.71
C TYR A 354 -2.36 -21.33 -11.00
N GLY A 355 -1.34 -20.50 -10.81
CA GLY A 355 -1.45 -19.07 -11.08
C GLY A 355 -0.29 -18.22 -10.57
N VAL A 356 -0.47 -16.90 -10.63
CA VAL A 356 0.55 -15.90 -10.25
C VAL A 356 0.10 -15.12 -9.02
N VAL A 357 0.85 -15.24 -7.93
CA VAL A 357 0.59 -14.50 -6.68
C VAL A 357 0.78 -13.01 -6.95
N PHE A 358 -0.23 -12.19 -6.64
CA PHE A 358 -0.17 -10.75 -6.92
C PHE A 358 -0.53 -9.85 -5.74
N ALA A 359 -1.29 -10.36 -4.76
CA ALA A 359 -1.69 -9.56 -3.60
C ALA A 359 -1.93 -10.38 -2.33
N ALA A 360 -1.98 -9.70 -1.18
CA ALA A 360 -2.43 -10.21 0.10
C ALA A 360 -3.56 -9.33 0.66
N ALA A 361 -4.46 -9.90 1.46
CA ALA A 361 -5.48 -9.12 2.15
C ALA A 361 -4.86 -8.25 3.24
N THR A 362 -5.33 -7.00 3.35
CA THR A 362 -4.82 -6.03 4.35
C THR A 362 -5.47 -6.20 5.72
N ASN A 363 -6.60 -6.89 5.78
CA ASN A 363 -7.42 -7.10 6.97
C ASN A 363 -7.40 -8.55 7.49
N GLU A 364 -6.73 -9.47 6.78
CA GLU A 364 -6.70 -10.90 7.10
C GLU A 364 -5.33 -11.50 6.76
N GLU A 365 -4.57 -11.88 7.80
CA GLU A 365 -3.17 -12.29 7.66
C GLU A 365 -2.96 -13.58 6.84
N GLU A 366 -3.96 -14.46 6.78
CA GLU A 366 -3.89 -15.75 6.05
C GLU A 366 -4.67 -15.73 4.72
N THR A 367 -4.90 -14.57 4.12
CA THR A 367 -5.62 -14.47 2.85
C THR A 367 -4.74 -13.87 1.76
N GLY A 368 -4.49 -14.65 0.70
CA GLY A 368 -3.75 -14.24 -0.49
C GLY A 368 -4.63 -14.22 -1.74
N TYR A 369 -4.17 -13.52 -2.78
CA TYR A 369 -4.82 -13.47 -4.08
C TYR A 369 -3.84 -13.83 -5.20
N VAL A 370 -4.32 -14.65 -6.13
CA VAL A 370 -3.55 -15.25 -7.21
C VAL A 370 -4.33 -15.08 -8.51
N LEU A 371 -3.70 -14.56 -9.57
CA LEU A 371 -4.27 -14.57 -10.93
C LEU A 371 -4.30 -16.00 -11.41
N THR A 372 -5.44 -16.52 -11.89
CA THR A 372 -5.51 -17.92 -12.32
C THR A 372 -4.59 -18.17 -13.52
N ALA A 373 -4.15 -19.41 -13.72
CA ALA A 373 -3.43 -19.83 -14.92
C ALA A 373 -4.22 -19.47 -16.19
N GLN A 374 -5.55 -19.60 -16.13
CA GLN A 374 -6.46 -19.23 -17.22
C GLN A 374 -6.44 -17.70 -17.50
N GLU A 375 -6.42 -16.85 -16.48
CA GLU A 375 -6.32 -15.39 -16.63
C GLU A 375 -5.02 -14.97 -17.32
N VAL A 376 -3.90 -15.62 -16.97
CA VAL A 376 -2.57 -15.23 -17.49
C VAL A 376 -2.19 -15.94 -18.79
N ALA A 377 -3.01 -16.88 -19.29
CA ALA A 377 -2.70 -17.71 -20.45
C ALA A 377 -2.40 -16.88 -21.72
N ALA A 378 -3.20 -15.84 -21.98
CA ALA A 378 -2.99 -14.96 -23.13
C ALA A 378 -1.65 -14.20 -23.04
N ASN A 379 -1.28 -13.75 -21.84
CA ASN A 379 0.02 -13.11 -21.62
C ASN A 379 1.18 -14.11 -21.74
N ALA A 380 0.98 -15.36 -21.30
CA ALA A 380 1.97 -16.42 -21.45
C ALA A 380 2.28 -16.70 -22.93
N GLU A 381 1.23 -16.93 -23.75
CA GLU A 381 1.35 -17.17 -25.19
C GLU A 381 2.02 -15.99 -25.92
N GLN A 382 1.58 -14.77 -25.64
CA GLN A 382 2.15 -13.57 -26.24
C GLN A 382 3.61 -13.38 -25.82
N GLY A 383 3.91 -13.52 -24.54
CA GLY A 383 5.26 -13.33 -23.98
C GLY A 383 6.26 -14.39 -24.43
N ALA A 384 5.81 -15.63 -24.67
CA ALA A 384 6.66 -16.71 -25.14
C ALA A 384 7.27 -16.41 -26.51
N THR A 385 6.56 -15.65 -27.34
CA THR A 385 6.99 -15.27 -28.70
C THR A 385 7.40 -13.80 -28.82
N ALA A 386 7.26 -13.01 -27.74
CA ALA A 386 7.62 -11.60 -27.72
C ALA A 386 9.12 -11.41 -27.92
N SER A 387 9.47 -10.34 -28.63
CA SER A 387 10.86 -9.96 -28.92
C SER A 387 11.03 -8.45 -28.80
N GLY A 388 12.21 -8.05 -28.32
CA GLY A 388 12.58 -6.65 -28.13
C GLY A 388 12.06 -6.05 -26.82
N PRO A 389 12.78 -5.05 -26.27
CA PRO A 389 12.41 -4.40 -25.03
C PRO A 389 11.12 -3.59 -25.16
N VAL A 390 10.26 -3.67 -24.16
CA VAL A 390 9.07 -2.81 -24.00
C VAL A 390 9.23 -1.86 -22.82
N SER A 391 8.48 -0.76 -22.84
CA SER A 391 8.48 0.21 -21.74
C SER A 391 7.78 -0.36 -20.50
N THR A 392 8.40 -0.20 -19.34
CA THR A 392 7.83 -0.47 -18.02
C THR A 392 7.03 0.71 -17.46
N GLN A 393 6.75 1.71 -18.31
CA GLN A 393 5.94 2.90 -18.00
C GLN A 393 6.45 3.68 -16.78
N GLU A 394 5.57 4.44 -16.13
CA GLU A 394 5.91 5.28 -14.98
C GLU A 394 5.81 4.52 -13.65
N CYS A 395 6.14 5.20 -12.56
CA CYS A 395 5.96 4.68 -11.21
C CYS A 395 4.48 4.54 -10.88
N ASP A 396 4.19 3.54 -10.04
CA ASP A 396 2.95 3.30 -9.33
C ASP A 396 2.58 4.43 -8.34
#